data_AF-A0A2D5QE28-F1
#
_entry.id   AF-A0A2D5QE28-F1
#
_cell.length_a   1.000
_cell.length_b   1.000
_cell.length_c   1.000
_cell.angle_alpha   90.00
_cell.angle_beta   90.00
_cell.angle_gamma   90.00
#
_symmetry.space_group_name_H-M   'P 1'
#
loop_
_entity.id
_entity.type
_entity.pdbx_description
1 polymer ?
#
loop_
_entity_poly.entity_id
_entity_poly.type
_entity_poly.pdbx_seq_one_letter_code
_entity_poly.pdbx_strand_id
1 'polypeptide(L)'
;MYHKLKNNEMCFTRRVKREKKRPKMKPIKIHPEPPPPEFTMDETIQCQGCFQKFPLDQIKINCAGCDKFFHCKVAGTCYGDNCKEETRAGRLHRLSWCVDCVPKIPENKEKVNREEPCICQKCHP
;
A
#
# COMPACT_ATOMS: atom_id res chain seq x y z
N MET A 1 15.17 -96.91 -49.96
CA MET A 1 14.79 -96.08 -51.12
C MET A 1 13.30 -95.80 -50.94
N TYR A 2 12.85 -94.59 -50.65
CA TYR A 2 12.60 -93.54 -51.63
C TYR A 2 12.71 -92.13 -51.01
N HIS A 3 12.95 -91.19 -51.91
CA HIS A 3 13.48 -89.85 -51.70
C HIS A 3 12.47 -88.81 -51.20
N LYS A 4 13.03 -87.84 -50.44
CA LYS A 4 12.73 -86.40 -50.40
C LYS A 4 11.69 -85.87 -51.40
N LEU A 5 10.71 -85.12 -50.90
CA LEU A 5 10.21 -83.92 -51.57
C LEU A 5 10.14 -82.77 -50.54
N LYS A 6 11.08 -81.83 -50.65
CA LYS A 6 11.06 -80.53 -49.97
C LYS A 6 10.13 -79.63 -50.76
N ASN A 7 8.96 -79.30 -50.20
CA ASN A 7 8.14 -78.21 -50.74
C ASN A 7 8.73 -76.88 -50.27
N ASN A 8 9.28 -76.12 -51.22
CA ASN A 8 9.62 -74.72 -51.06
C ASN A 8 8.32 -73.90 -51.02
N GLU A 9 7.77 -73.67 -49.83
CA GLU A 9 6.75 -72.64 -49.63
C GLU A 9 7.42 -71.26 -49.61
N MET A 10 7.47 -70.62 -50.79
CA MET A 10 7.76 -69.20 -50.87
C MET A 10 6.56 -68.39 -50.35
N CYS A 11 6.56 -68.04 -49.07
CA CYS A 11 5.55 -67.16 -48.48
C CYS A 11 5.85 -65.69 -48.86
N PHE A 12 5.20 -65.20 -49.91
CA PHE A 12 5.19 -63.78 -50.30
C PHE A 12 4.44 -62.95 -49.25
N THR A 13 5.15 -62.37 -48.29
CA THR A 13 4.54 -61.41 -47.36
C THR A 13 4.40 -60.03 -48.04
N ARG A 14 3.19 -59.69 -48.50
CA ARG A 14 2.87 -58.31 -48.95
C ARG A 14 2.97 -57.36 -47.76
N ARG A 15 4.03 -56.56 -47.68
CA ARG A 15 4.12 -55.43 -46.74
C ARG A 15 3.13 -54.34 -47.16
N VAL A 16 2.01 -54.23 -46.45
CA VAL A 16 1.13 -53.06 -46.53
C VAL A 16 1.82 -51.90 -45.81
N LYS A 17 2.21 -50.86 -46.56
CA LYS A 17 2.75 -49.63 -45.98
C LYS A 17 1.64 -48.94 -45.17
N ARG A 18 1.72 -49.00 -43.84
CA ARG A 18 0.88 -48.18 -42.95
C ARG A 18 1.32 -46.72 -43.05
N GLU A 19 0.44 -45.86 -43.55
CA GLU A 19 0.63 -44.41 -43.49
C GLU A 19 0.68 -43.95 -42.03
N LYS A 20 1.78 -43.29 -41.64
CA LYS A 20 1.94 -42.72 -40.30
C LYS A 20 1.00 -41.51 -40.19
N LYS A 21 -0.08 -41.63 -39.41
CA LYS A 21 -0.95 -40.48 -39.07
C LYS A 21 -0.11 -39.41 -38.35
N ARG A 22 -0.15 -38.17 -38.86
CA ARG A 22 0.55 -37.03 -38.24
C ARG A 22 -0.04 -36.75 -36.85
N PRO A 23 0.78 -36.50 -35.81
CA PRO A 23 0.27 -36.15 -34.49
C PRO A 23 -0.47 -34.80 -34.55
N LYS A 24 -1.68 -34.75 -33.98
CA LYS A 24 -2.45 -33.51 -33.87
C LYS A 24 -1.78 -32.62 -32.81
N MET A 25 -1.30 -31.44 -33.20
CA MET A 25 -0.82 -30.44 -32.24
C MET A 25 -1.98 -30.00 -31.34
N LYS A 26 -1.75 -30.02 -30.02
CA LYS A 26 -2.70 -29.49 -29.05
C LYS A 26 -2.70 -27.96 -29.16
N PRO A 27 -3.85 -27.28 -29.07
CA PRO A 27 -3.90 -25.84 -29.06
C PRO A 27 -3.14 -25.27 -27.85
N ILE A 28 -2.37 -24.22 -28.09
CA ILE A 28 -1.66 -23.48 -27.04
C ILE A 28 -2.73 -22.81 -26.17
N LYS A 29 -2.75 -23.14 -24.88
CA LYS A 29 -3.60 -22.43 -23.91
C LYS A 29 -2.90 -21.14 -23.54
N ILE A 30 -3.45 -20.01 -23.98
CA ILE A 30 -3.00 -18.68 -23.57
C ILE A 30 -3.78 -18.33 -22.31
N HIS A 31 -3.07 -18.14 -21.20
CA HIS A 31 -3.66 -17.61 -19.96
C HIS A 31 -3.49 -16.09 -19.95
N PRO A 32 -4.53 -15.32 -19.58
CA PRO A 32 -4.38 -13.88 -19.40
C PRO A 32 -3.38 -13.61 -18.26
N GLU A 33 -2.59 -12.55 -18.42
CA GLU A 33 -1.72 -12.08 -17.36
C GLU A 33 -2.55 -11.61 -16.16
N PRO A 34 -2.10 -11.84 -14.92
CA PRO A 34 -2.76 -11.29 -13.75
C PRO A 34 -2.73 -9.76 -13.81
N PRO A 35 -3.75 -9.09 -13.26
CA PRO A 35 -3.72 -7.64 -13.16
C PRO A 35 -2.50 -7.17 -12.36
N PRO A 36 -1.94 -6.00 -12.68
CA PRO A 36 -0.87 -5.42 -11.88
C PRO A 36 -1.34 -5.21 -10.44
N PRO A 37 -0.45 -5.33 -9.43
CA PRO A 37 -0.82 -5.08 -8.05
C PRO A 37 -1.31 -3.63 -7.89
N GLU A 38 -2.46 -3.47 -7.24
CA GLU A 38 -2.94 -2.15 -6.82
C GLU A 38 -2.02 -1.63 -5.70
N PHE A 39 -1.51 -0.41 -5.86
CA PHE A 39 -0.73 0.25 -4.82
C PHE A 39 -1.68 0.74 -3.72
N THR A 40 -1.65 0.07 -2.56
CA THR A 40 -2.34 0.51 -1.35
C THR A 40 -1.35 1.17 -0.39
N MET A 41 -1.68 2.35 0.15
CA MET A 41 -0.92 2.96 1.25
C MET A 41 -1.27 2.23 2.55
N ASP A 42 -0.72 1.02 2.73
CA ASP A 42 -0.89 0.22 3.94
C ASP A 42 -0.03 0.74 5.12
N GLU A 43 0.65 1.86 4.92
CA GLU A 43 1.45 2.52 5.95
C GLU A 43 0.55 3.08 7.05
N THR A 44 0.81 2.67 8.28
CA THR A 44 0.12 3.16 9.47
C THR A 44 1.12 3.80 10.42
N ILE A 45 0.66 4.79 11.18
CA ILE A 45 1.43 5.46 12.22
C ILE A 45 0.66 5.43 13.53
N GLN A 46 1.35 5.51 14.66
CA GLN A 46 0.72 5.52 15.98
C GLN A 46 0.35 6.95 16.40
N CYS A 47 -0.88 7.14 16.87
CA CYS A 47 -1.35 8.39 17.43
C CYS A 47 -0.82 8.55 18.85
N GLN A 48 -0.15 9.64 19.18
CA GLN A 48 0.34 9.84 20.54
C GLN A 48 -0.74 10.31 21.53
N GLY A 49 -1.97 10.56 21.06
CA GLY A 49 -3.12 10.94 21.91
C GLY A 49 -3.92 9.76 22.44
N CYS A 50 -4.26 8.79 21.57
CA CYS A 50 -5.03 7.59 21.94
C CYS A 50 -4.25 6.28 21.78
N PHE A 51 -3.00 6.33 21.32
CA PHE A 51 -2.11 5.18 21.11
C PHE A 51 -2.56 4.16 20.06
N GLN A 52 -3.64 4.45 19.32
CA GLN A 52 -4.11 3.62 18.21
C GLN A 52 -3.28 3.88 16.95
N LYS A 53 -3.12 2.84 16.12
CA LYS A 53 -2.56 2.97 14.78
C LYS A 53 -3.62 3.51 13.83
N PHE A 54 -3.21 4.37 12.91
CA PHE A 54 -4.09 4.98 11.92
C PHE A 54 -3.36 5.18 10.59
N PRO A 55 -4.07 5.19 9.45
CA PRO A 55 -3.48 5.48 8.15
C PRO A 55 -2.90 6.89 8.04
N LEU A 56 -1.93 7.10 7.15
CA LEU A 56 -1.25 8.40 7.02
C LEU A 56 -2.15 9.55 6.55
N ASP A 57 -3.22 9.27 5.80
CA ASP A 57 -4.19 10.27 5.33
C ASP A 57 -5.07 10.83 6.46
N GLN A 58 -5.13 10.15 7.61
CA GLN A 58 -5.87 10.58 8.79
C GLN A 58 -5.03 11.44 9.76
N ILE A 59 -3.78 11.79 9.41
CA ILE A 59 -2.94 12.71 10.20
C ILE A 59 -3.57 14.10 10.19
N LYS A 60 -3.91 14.60 11.39
CA LYS A 60 -4.42 15.98 11.54
C LYS A 60 -3.31 16.98 11.83
N ILE A 61 -2.35 16.62 12.68
CA ILE A 61 -1.19 17.46 13.03
C ILE A 61 0.08 16.63 13.23
N ASN A 62 1.23 17.27 12.97
CA ASN A 62 2.45 17.06 13.74
C ASN A 62 2.52 18.19 14.78
N CYS A 63 2.66 17.83 16.06
CA CYS A 63 2.71 18.80 17.16
C CYS A 63 4.08 19.49 17.25
N ALA A 64 4.11 20.83 17.14
CA ALA A 64 5.32 21.63 17.26
C ALA A 64 6.00 21.59 18.65
N GLY A 65 5.29 21.13 19.69
CA GLY A 65 5.83 21.01 21.05
C GLY A 65 6.53 19.68 21.34
N CYS A 66 6.06 18.57 20.76
CA CYS A 66 6.56 17.22 21.08
C CYS A 66 7.01 16.40 19.85
N ASP A 67 6.84 16.93 18.64
CA ASP A 67 7.19 16.29 17.38
C ASP A 67 6.57 14.89 17.21
N LYS A 68 5.28 14.79 17.52
CA LYS A 68 4.48 13.56 17.40
C LYS A 68 3.25 13.78 16.52
N PHE A 69 2.75 12.69 15.95
CA PHE A 69 1.58 12.69 15.07
C PHE A 69 0.29 12.36 15.81
N PHE A 70 -0.79 13.02 15.39
CA PHE A 70 -2.09 12.91 16.05
C PHE A 70 -3.24 12.97 15.05
N HIS A 71 -4.23 12.09 15.21
CA HIS A 71 -5.57 12.20 14.61
C HIS A 71 -6.66 12.62 15.61
N CYS A 72 -6.32 12.70 16.90
CA CYS A 72 -7.17 13.16 18.01
C CYS A 72 -6.32 14.00 18.99
N LYS A 73 -6.90 14.54 20.06
CA LYS A 73 -6.20 15.35 21.07
C LYS A 73 -5.47 16.55 20.47
N VAL A 74 -6.09 17.13 19.44
CA VAL A 74 -5.58 18.29 18.68
C VAL A 74 -6.06 19.57 19.35
N ALA A 75 -5.16 20.46 19.75
CA ALA A 75 -5.50 21.81 20.20
C ALA A 75 -5.70 22.77 19.01
N GLY A 76 -5.26 22.41 17.82
CA GLY A 76 -5.47 23.17 16.59
C GLY A 76 -4.23 23.91 16.12
N THR A 77 -4.44 24.88 15.24
CA THR A 77 -3.39 25.78 14.75
C THR A 77 -3.31 26.98 15.69
N CYS A 78 -2.17 27.22 16.32
CA CYS A 78 -2.08 28.28 17.33
C CYS A 78 -1.82 29.64 16.70
N TYR A 79 -2.34 30.69 17.33
CA TYR A 79 -2.23 32.08 16.89
C TYR A 79 -1.35 32.87 17.86
N GLY A 80 -0.47 33.70 17.28
CA GLY A 80 0.45 34.58 17.97
C GLY A 80 1.84 34.55 17.33
N ASP A 81 2.69 35.51 17.69
CA ASP A 81 3.99 35.69 17.03
C ASP A 81 4.97 34.55 17.31
N ASN A 82 4.82 33.85 18.43
CA ASN A 82 5.67 32.71 18.81
C ASN A 82 5.14 31.35 18.32
N CYS A 83 4.03 31.32 17.58
CA CYS A 83 3.47 30.08 17.01
C CYS A 83 3.45 30.11 15.46
N LYS A 84 4.40 30.82 14.84
CA LYS A 84 4.56 30.93 13.38
C LYS A 84 6.03 30.80 12.97
N GLU A 85 6.28 30.23 11.81
CA GLU A 85 7.61 30.08 11.22
C GLU A 85 7.59 30.45 9.73
N GLU A 86 8.70 30.98 9.24
CA GLU A 86 8.85 31.27 7.81
C GLU A 86 9.39 30.04 7.09
N THR A 87 8.69 29.60 6.05
CA THR A 87 9.15 28.52 5.19
C THR A 87 10.28 29.00 4.29
N ARG A 88 11.05 28.07 3.72
CA ARG A 88 12.10 28.38 2.72
C ARG A 88 11.61 29.19 1.53
N ALA A 89 10.31 29.17 1.23
CA ALA A 89 9.68 29.92 0.16
C ALA A 89 9.20 31.34 0.61
N GLY A 90 9.55 31.78 1.82
CA GLY A 90 9.11 33.05 2.39
C GLY A 90 7.64 33.08 2.83
N ARG A 91 6.96 31.93 2.82
CA ARG A 91 5.55 31.84 3.27
C ARG A 91 5.50 31.63 4.77
N LEU A 92 4.59 32.32 5.43
CA LEU A 92 4.34 32.17 6.86
C LEU A 92 3.52 30.89 7.12
N HIS A 93 4.10 29.97 7.88
CA HIS A 93 3.47 28.73 8.31
C HIS A 93 3.09 28.83 9.79
N ARG A 94 1.83 28.53 10.12
CA ARG A 94 1.39 28.49 11.52
C ARG A 94 1.59 27.10 12.09
N LEU A 95 2.17 27.05 13.29
CA LEU A 95 2.46 25.82 14.00
C LEU A 95 1.20 25.22 14.62
N SER A 96 1.17 23.89 14.69
CA SER A 96 0.02 23.13 15.23
C SER A 96 0.41 22.37 16.48
N TRP A 97 -0.56 22.19 17.37
CA TRP A 97 -0.28 21.74 18.73
C TRP A 97 -1.30 20.69 19.20
N CYS A 98 -0.84 19.74 20.01
CA CYS A 98 -1.72 18.85 20.77
C CYS A 98 -2.20 19.52 22.07
N VAL A 99 -3.28 19.01 22.66
CA VAL A 99 -3.88 19.55 23.90
C VAL A 99 -2.94 19.50 25.12
N ASP A 100 -1.87 18.71 25.06
CA ASP A 100 -0.91 18.57 26.16
C ASP A 100 0.29 19.51 26.04
N CYS A 101 0.58 20.03 24.85
CA CYS A 101 1.65 20.98 24.63
C CYS A 101 1.19 22.45 24.71
N VAL A 102 -0.10 22.69 24.99
CA VAL A 102 -0.68 24.04 25.15
C VAL A 102 -1.12 24.29 26.60
N PRO A 103 -1.21 25.56 27.04
CA PRO A 103 -1.77 25.91 28.35
C PRO A 103 -3.18 25.36 28.54
N LYS A 104 -3.49 24.95 29.77
CA LYS A 104 -4.81 24.42 30.15
C LYS A 104 -5.80 25.55 30.41
N ILE A 105 -6.23 26.21 29.33
CA ILE A 105 -7.23 27.30 29.32
C ILE A 105 -8.48 26.89 28.55
N PRO A 106 -9.64 27.56 28.78
CA PRO A 106 -10.91 27.22 28.11
C PRO A 106 -10.87 27.20 26.58
N GLU A 107 -10.01 28.00 25.96
CA GLU A 107 -9.83 28.14 24.51
C GLU A 107 -9.05 26.97 23.90
N ASN A 108 -8.21 26.32 24.69
CA ASN A 108 -7.30 25.25 24.26
C ASN A 108 -7.89 23.85 24.45
N LYS A 109 -9.17 23.70 24.10
CA LYS A 109 -9.85 22.39 24.11
C LYS A 109 -9.48 21.57 22.87
N GLU A 110 -9.77 20.28 22.95
CA GLU A 110 -9.64 19.38 21.80
C GLU A 110 -10.59 19.80 20.67
N LYS A 111 -10.05 19.89 19.46
CA LYS A 111 -10.77 20.26 18.24
C LYS A 111 -10.71 19.13 17.24
N VAL A 112 -11.87 18.79 16.70
CA VAL A 112 -12.01 17.68 15.77
C VAL A 112 -11.29 17.96 14.46
N ASN A 113 -11.37 19.18 13.92
CA ASN A 113 -10.90 19.50 12.57
C ASN A 113 -9.70 20.45 12.50
N ARG A 114 -9.03 20.76 13.63
CA ARG A 114 -7.88 21.71 13.70
C ARG A 114 -8.18 23.17 13.30
N GLU A 115 -9.34 23.45 12.69
CA GLU A 115 -9.73 24.77 12.17
C GLU A 115 -9.75 25.87 13.23
N GLU A 116 -10.21 25.54 14.43
CA GLU A 116 -10.31 26.52 15.51
C GLU A 116 -8.94 26.88 16.11
N PRO A 117 -8.69 28.17 16.44
CA PRO A 117 -7.40 28.66 16.89
C PRO A 117 -7.06 28.27 18.34
N CYS A 118 -5.81 27.91 18.62
CA CYS A 118 -5.28 27.78 19.99
C CYS A 118 -4.30 28.89 20.37
N ILE A 119 -3.92 28.95 21.64
CA ILE A 119 -2.84 29.80 22.16
C ILE A 119 -1.73 28.87 22.66
N CYS A 120 -0.51 28.99 22.11
CA CYS A 120 0.63 28.17 22.57
C CYS A 120 1.25 28.74 23.86
N GLN A 121 2.06 27.96 24.58
CA GLN A 121 2.64 28.37 25.87
C GLN A 121 3.41 29.70 25.79
N LYS A 122 4.12 29.93 24.69
CA LYS A 122 4.89 31.17 24.46
C LYS A 122 4.04 32.39 24.11
N CYS A 123 2.77 32.20 23.74
CA CYS A 123 1.84 33.27 23.40
C CYS A 123 0.80 33.50 24.50
N HIS A 124 0.79 32.68 25.54
CA HIS A 124 -0.03 32.88 26.70
C HIS A 124 0.65 33.90 27.63
N PRO A 125 -0.07 34.92 28.11
CA PRO A 125 0.47 35.92 29.03
C PRO A 125 0.84 35.35 30.40
#